data_AF-A0A150IME3-F1
#
_entry.id   AF-A0A150IME3-F1
#
_cell.length_a   1.000
_cell.length_b   1.000
_cell.length_c   1.000
_cell.angle_alpha   90.00
_cell.angle_beta   90.00
_cell.angle_gamma   90.00
#
_symmetry.space_group_name_H-M   'P 1'
#
loop_
_entity.id
_entity.type
_entity.pdbx_description
1 polymer ?
#
loop_
_entity_poly.entity_id
_entity_poly.type
_entity_poly.pdbx_seq_one_letter_code
_entity_poly.pdbx_strand_id
1 'polypeptide(L)'
;MPESSEYKIPEILEKGIIRASNNIFVFKDGTCRYDATDAPLTHFIPKEVNVSVDKLRSIGYLKDYLGNELSNENQILELKVQDIIIPSDSANYLLNVSKFIDCELEKIYGLNSYYNIEKKEDLIGQLVVGLAPHTSAGTIGRIVGFTDTKVVYAHPYFHAAKRRNCDGDEDSIMLLMDALLNFSKYYLPQKRGGQMDAPLVLTTRIDPREVDKEVHNMDITERYPLEFYEATLKYIHPKELKIERVENRLGTDRVYSDIKFTHHTSDISNGPKASSYTTLNSMEDKLMSQFDVAKKIRAVDENDVAERVLKTHFIPDIKGNIRSYAKQSVRCTKCNTTFRRVPLSGKCSKCSNKLVLTVTKGSIEKYLKLSLDIVTKYKVKEYTCQEINLADSEIKMNFREKHKQLSVSEFC
;
A
#
# COMPACT_ATOMS: atom_id res chain seq x y z
N MET A 1 1.69 23.63 3.47
CA MET A 1 0.68 22.73 4.07
C MET A 1 0.05 23.18 5.42
N PRO A 2 0.27 24.40 6.00
CA PRO A 2 -0.21 24.71 7.35
C PRO A 2 -1.67 25.21 7.44
N GLU A 3 -2.37 25.49 6.34
CA GLU A 3 -3.71 26.12 6.40
C GLU A 3 -4.82 25.24 7.00
N SER A 4 -4.58 23.92 7.11
CA SER A 4 -5.56 22.98 7.67
C SER A 4 -5.39 22.68 9.16
N SER A 5 -4.31 23.15 9.79
CA SER A 5 -4.11 22.98 11.23
C SER A 5 -4.92 24.02 12.01
N GLU A 6 -5.22 23.70 13.27
CA GLU A 6 -6.02 24.59 14.13
C GLU A 6 -5.31 25.93 14.35
N TYR A 7 -4.01 25.88 14.62
CA TYR A 7 -3.20 27.04 14.94
C TYR A 7 -2.69 27.78 13.69
N LYS A 8 -2.74 27.13 12.52
CA LYS A 8 -2.24 27.66 11.23
C LYS A 8 -0.82 28.20 11.30
N ILE A 9 0.00 27.63 12.20
CA ILE A 9 1.40 28.00 12.36
C ILE A 9 2.16 27.41 11.17
N PRO A 10 2.81 28.23 10.34
CA PRO A 10 3.63 27.72 9.26
C PRO A 10 4.92 27.12 9.81
N GLU A 11 5.39 26.07 9.15
CA GLU A 11 6.75 25.60 9.30
C GLU A 11 7.73 26.64 8.72
N ILE A 12 8.94 26.71 9.28
CA ILE A 12 9.99 27.61 8.81
C ILE A 12 10.39 27.31 7.36
N LEU A 13 10.64 28.36 6.57
CA LEU A 13 10.88 28.24 5.13
C LEU A 13 12.21 27.56 4.83
N GLU A 14 13.20 27.71 5.71
CA GLU A 14 14.52 27.14 5.63
C GLU A 14 14.45 25.61 5.51
N LYS A 15 13.61 24.95 6.35
CA LYS A 15 13.35 23.50 6.22
C LYS A 15 12.82 23.17 4.83
N GLY A 16 11.87 23.95 4.31
CA GLY A 16 11.33 23.79 2.96
C GLY A 16 12.39 23.86 1.86
N ILE A 17 13.35 24.79 1.96
CA ILE A 17 14.46 24.94 1.01
C ILE A 17 15.39 23.72 1.06
N ILE A 18 15.75 23.25 2.25
CA ILE A 18 16.63 22.08 2.42
C ILE A 18 15.91 20.79 1.96
N ARG A 19 14.60 20.66 2.21
CA ARG A 19 13.81 19.54 1.67
C ARG A 19 13.80 19.54 0.14
N ALA A 20 13.59 20.70 -0.47
CA ALA A 20 13.63 20.85 -1.93
C ALA A 20 15.00 20.53 -2.51
N SER A 21 16.10 20.95 -1.87
CA SER A 21 17.46 20.64 -2.34
C SER A 21 17.80 19.15 -2.27
N ASN A 22 17.18 18.41 -1.36
CA ASN A 22 17.35 16.96 -1.20
C ASN A 22 16.26 16.12 -1.90
N ASN A 23 15.33 16.77 -2.63
CA ASN A 23 14.22 16.12 -3.32
C ASN A 23 13.38 15.19 -2.43
N ILE A 24 13.06 15.64 -1.21
CA ILE A 24 12.21 14.91 -0.27
C ILE A 24 10.85 15.60 -0.10
N PHE A 25 9.85 14.80 0.24
CA PHE A 25 8.47 15.24 0.39
C PHE A 25 8.04 15.16 1.85
N VAL A 26 7.26 16.14 2.29
CA VAL A 26 6.79 16.25 3.67
C VAL A 26 5.34 15.78 3.78
N PHE A 27 5.02 15.07 4.84
CA PHE A 27 3.66 14.69 5.20
C PHE A 27 2.98 15.79 6.05
N LYS A 28 1.70 15.63 6.34
CA LYS A 28 0.88 16.67 7.00
C LYS A 28 1.39 17.08 8.39
N ASP A 29 2.11 16.20 9.06
CA ASP A 29 2.62 16.39 10.42
C ASP A 29 4.07 16.89 10.49
N GLY A 30 4.68 17.16 9.33
CA GLY A 30 6.08 17.63 9.21
C GLY A 30 7.09 16.52 8.96
N THR A 31 6.71 15.26 9.10
CA THR A 31 7.60 14.09 8.91
C THR A 31 7.75 13.70 7.44
N CYS A 32 8.84 13.01 7.11
CA CYS A 32 9.11 12.41 5.80
C CYS A 32 8.89 10.90 5.88
N ARG A 33 7.98 10.39 5.04
CA ARG A 33 7.51 9.00 5.10
C ARG A 33 7.74 8.26 3.80
N TYR A 34 8.00 6.98 3.95
CA TYR A 34 8.00 6.03 2.85
C TYR A 34 6.96 4.94 3.13
N ASP A 35 5.94 4.85 2.29
CA ASP A 35 4.90 3.84 2.40
C ASP A 35 5.29 2.58 1.63
N ALA A 36 5.12 1.42 2.25
CA ALA A 36 5.40 0.13 1.66
C ALA A 36 4.45 -0.93 2.20
N THR A 37 4.15 -1.94 1.39
CA THR A 37 3.37 -3.11 1.84
C THR A 37 4.17 -3.87 2.89
N ASP A 38 3.50 -4.36 3.93
CA ASP A 38 4.14 -5.16 4.95
C ASP A 38 4.09 -6.67 4.66
N ALA A 39 5.12 -7.40 5.10
CA ALA A 39 5.08 -8.86 5.12
C ALA A 39 5.87 -9.42 6.32
N PRO A 40 5.35 -10.48 6.96
CA PRO A 40 6.00 -11.08 8.10
C PRO A 40 7.21 -11.90 7.68
N LEU A 41 8.30 -11.78 8.44
CA LEU A 41 9.50 -12.61 8.31
C LEU A 41 10.07 -12.90 9.69
N THR A 42 10.36 -14.17 9.98
CA THR A 42 10.98 -14.58 11.25
C THR A 42 12.45 -14.94 11.10
N HIS A 43 12.85 -15.37 9.91
CA HIS A 43 14.21 -15.82 9.61
C HIS A 43 14.67 -15.26 8.27
N PHE A 44 15.97 -15.00 8.13
CA PHE A 44 16.54 -14.50 6.90
C PHE A 44 17.94 -15.06 6.68
N ILE A 45 18.39 -15.06 5.43
CA ILE A 45 19.77 -15.41 5.07
C ILE A 45 20.52 -14.11 4.76
N PRO A 46 21.71 -13.84 5.34
CA PRO A 46 22.48 -12.61 5.10
C PRO A 46 22.60 -12.22 3.62
N LYS A 47 22.81 -13.20 2.75
CA LYS A 47 22.90 -13.03 1.30
C LYS A 47 21.63 -12.44 0.68
N GLU A 48 20.45 -12.81 1.16
CA GLU A 48 19.16 -12.31 0.65
C GLU A 48 18.98 -10.82 0.94
N VAL A 49 19.60 -10.34 2.02
CA VAL A 49 19.43 -8.98 2.54
C VAL A 49 20.57 -8.05 2.10
N ASN A 50 21.49 -8.56 1.28
CA ASN A 50 22.67 -7.86 0.78
C ASN A 50 23.55 -7.26 1.90
N VAL A 51 23.75 -7.99 3.00
CA VAL A 51 24.57 -7.53 4.14
C VAL A 51 25.69 -8.51 4.45
N SER A 52 26.89 -7.97 4.69
CA SER A 52 28.05 -8.76 5.09
C SER A 52 27.90 -9.35 6.50
N VAL A 53 28.48 -10.52 6.71
CA VAL A 53 28.50 -11.21 8.01
C VAL A 53 29.11 -10.32 9.11
N ASP A 54 30.19 -9.59 8.81
CA ASP A 54 30.85 -8.71 9.77
C ASP A 54 29.94 -7.57 10.25
N LYS A 55 29.14 -7.01 9.33
CA LYS A 55 28.17 -5.95 9.68
C LYS A 55 27.06 -6.53 10.55
N LEU A 56 26.52 -7.70 10.24
CA LEU A 56 25.53 -8.39 11.06
C LEU A 56 26.06 -8.72 12.47
N ARG A 57 27.32 -9.17 12.58
CA ARG A 57 27.99 -9.37 13.88
C ARG A 57 28.07 -8.07 14.68
N SER A 58 28.40 -6.94 14.04
CA SER A 58 28.50 -5.64 14.71
C SER A 58 27.19 -5.17 15.34
N ILE A 59 26.05 -5.52 14.75
CA ILE A 59 24.71 -5.17 15.26
C ILE A 59 24.11 -6.26 16.18
N GLY A 60 24.89 -7.30 16.49
CA GLY A 60 24.61 -8.29 17.52
C GLY A 60 24.02 -9.62 17.04
N TYR A 61 24.16 -9.98 15.76
CA TYR A 61 23.87 -11.32 15.26
C TYR A 61 25.12 -12.20 15.36
N LEU A 62 25.16 -13.09 16.35
CA LEU A 62 26.34 -13.91 16.65
C LEU A 62 26.16 -15.38 16.26
N LYS A 63 24.91 -15.87 16.32
CA LYS A 63 24.58 -17.28 16.13
C LYS A 63 23.45 -17.43 15.12
N ASP A 64 23.44 -18.54 14.41
CA ASP A 64 22.34 -18.97 13.56
C ASP A 64 21.17 -19.53 14.38
N TYR A 65 20.06 -19.86 13.71
CA TYR A 65 18.84 -20.39 14.35
C TYR A 65 19.02 -21.79 15.00
N LEU A 66 20.14 -22.47 14.71
CA LEU A 66 20.53 -23.76 15.31
C LEU A 66 21.53 -23.59 16.46
N GLY A 67 22.01 -22.36 16.69
CA GLY A 67 22.97 -22.02 17.74
C GLY A 67 24.44 -22.11 17.33
N ASN A 68 24.76 -22.37 16.07
CA ASN A 68 26.15 -22.34 15.56
C ASN A 68 26.61 -20.90 15.37
N GLU A 69 27.92 -20.67 15.44
CA GLU A 69 28.49 -19.34 15.19
C GLU A 69 28.25 -18.89 13.73
N LEU A 70 27.86 -17.63 13.56
CA LEU A 70 27.65 -17.03 12.26
C LEU A 70 28.98 -16.83 11.55
N SER A 71 29.30 -17.64 10.56
CA SER A 71 30.54 -17.61 9.77
C SER A 71 30.30 -17.52 8.27
N ASN A 72 29.10 -17.87 7.78
CA ASN A 72 28.78 -17.97 6.35
C ASN A 72 27.54 -17.13 6.02
N GLU A 73 27.55 -16.48 4.85
CA GLU A 73 26.44 -15.67 4.33
C GLU A 73 25.20 -16.49 3.96
N ASN A 74 25.32 -17.81 3.84
CA ASN A 74 24.20 -18.72 3.54
C ASN A 74 23.57 -19.34 4.81
N GLN A 75 24.02 -18.96 6.01
CA GLN A 75 23.37 -19.41 7.25
C GLN A 75 22.05 -18.67 7.47
N ILE A 76 21.09 -19.34 8.08
CA ILE A 76 19.79 -18.77 8.41
C ILE A 76 19.86 -18.16 9.80
N LEU A 77 19.50 -16.88 9.91
CA LEU A 77 19.47 -16.14 11.16
C LEU A 77 18.03 -15.94 11.62
N GLU A 78 17.79 -16.02 12.93
CA GLU A 78 16.52 -15.63 13.54
C GLU A 78 16.46 -14.10 13.64
N LEU A 79 15.49 -13.48 12.95
CA LEU A 79 15.28 -12.04 12.94
C LEU A 79 14.87 -11.55 14.33
N LYS A 80 15.60 -10.58 14.88
CA LYS A 80 15.21 -9.98 16.16
C LYS A 80 13.91 -9.20 16.01
N VAL A 81 13.15 -9.15 17.10
CA VAL A 81 11.75 -8.68 17.11
C VAL A 81 11.52 -7.26 16.57
N GLN A 82 12.46 -6.33 16.75
CA GLN A 82 12.35 -4.95 16.25
C GLN A 82 13.30 -4.65 15.07
N ASP A 83 13.94 -5.68 14.52
CA ASP A 83 14.77 -5.54 13.35
C ASP A 83 13.91 -5.66 12.09
N ILE A 84 14.16 -4.80 11.11
CA ILE A 84 13.41 -4.73 9.86
C ILE A 84 14.34 -4.77 8.66
N ILE A 85 13.81 -5.28 7.56
CA ILE A 85 14.46 -5.34 6.26
C ILE A 85 13.61 -4.52 5.30
N ILE A 86 14.23 -3.55 4.65
CA ILE A 86 13.51 -2.53 3.88
C ILE A 86 13.78 -2.66 2.37
N PRO A 87 12.86 -2.21 1.51
CA PRO A 87 13.10 -2.14 0.07
C PRO A 87 14.34 -1.32 -0.29
N SER A 88 15.12 -1.77 -1.27
CA SER A 88 16.27 -1.03 -1.84
C SER A 88 15.87 0.35 -2.39
N ASP A 89 14.62 0.51 -2.81
CA ASP A 89 14.01 1.77 -3.26
C ASP A 89 13.84 2.76 -2.09
N SER A 90 13.40 2.27 -0.94
CA SER A 90 13.23 3.07 0.28
C SER A 90 14.58 3.61 0.79
N ALA A 91 15.66 2.83 0.65
CA ALA A 91 16.99 3.22 1.09
C ALA A 91 17.50 4.50 0.39
N ASN A 92 17.21 4.67 -0.90
CA ASN A 92 17.54 5.90 -1.62
C ASN A 92 16.82 7.12 -1.04
N TYR A 93 15.53 6.95 -0.72
CA TYR A 93 14.73 8.02 -0.14
C TYR A 93 15.21 8.36 1.29
N LEU A 94 15.44 7.35 2.13
CA LEU A 94 15.94 7.55 3.51
C LEU A 94 17.34 8.15 3.54
N LEU A 95 18.22 7.84 2.57
CA LEU A 95 19.52 8.49 2.41
C LEU A 95 19.39 9.99 2.13
N ASN A 96 18.40 10.40 1.33
CA ASN A 96 18.14 11.83 1.11
C ASN A 96 17.57 12.49 2.36
N VAL A 97 16.73 11.77 3.12
CA VAL A 97 16.22 12.25 4.41
C VAL A 97 17.35 12.40 5.44
N SER A 98 18.31 11.47 5.51
CA SER A 98 19.45 11.60 6.43
C SER A 98 20.32 12.83 6.11
N LYS A 99 20.58 13.09 4.82
CA LYS A 99 21.29 14.31 4.37
C LYS A 99 20.53 15.59 4.69
N PHE A 100 19.21 15.56 4.57
CA PHE A 100 18.35 16.66 5.01
C PHE A 100 18.50 16.93 6.51
N ILE A 101 18.44 15.88 7.34
CA ILE A 101 18.57 16.01 8.81
C ILE A 101 19.95 16.57 9.18
N ASP A 102 21.02 16.08 8.55
CA ASP A 102 22.38 16.59 8.82
C ASP A 102 22.50 18.07 8.42
N CYS A 103 22.00 18.45 7.24
CA CYS A 103 21.98 19.86 6.81
C CYS A 103 21.11 20.73 7.71
N GLU A 104 19.98 20.20 8.21
CA GLU A 104 19.08 20.88 9.13
C GLU A 104 19.77 21.13 10.48
N LEU A 105 20.44 20.11 11.04
CA LEU A 105 21.22 20.23 12.27
C LEU A 105 22.33 21.28 12.15
N GLU A 106 23.10 21.25 11.06
CA GLU A 106 24.20 22.20 10.86
C GLU A 106 23.73 23.62 10.58
N LYS A 107 22.83 23.81 9.60
CA LYS A 107 22.49 25.14 9.08
C LYS A 107 21.42 25.86 9.88
N ILE A 108 20.46 25.13 10.45
CA ILE A 108 19.33 25.72 11.18
C ILE A 108 19.61 25.70 12.68
N TYR A 109 20.09 24.57 13.20
CA TYR A 109 20.26 24.40 14.65
C TYR A 109 21.69 24.67 15.15
N GLY A 110 22.69 24.80 14.27
CA GLY A 110 24.09 25.02 14.65
C GLY A 110 24.70 23.85 15.42
N LEU A 111 24.21 22.64 15.19
CA LEU A 111 24.66 21.39 15.80
C LEU A 111 25.50 20.57 14.82
N ASN A 112 26.25 19.60 15.35
CA ASN A 112 26.98 18.66 14.50
C ASN A 112 26.00 17.72 13.76
N SER A 113 26.41 17.27 12.57
CA SER A 113 25.72 16.22 11.83
C SER A 113 25.61 14.92 12.65
N TYR A 114 24.51 14.19 12.45
CA TYR A 114 24.20 12.98 13.23
C TYR A 114 24.45 11.71 12.42
N TYR A 115 23.93 11.64 11.20
CA TYR A 115 23.97 10.42 10.39
C TYR A 115 25.31 10.27 9.67
N ASN A 116 25.76 11.30 8.94
CA ASN A 116 26.98 11.25 8.11
C ASN A 116 27.02 10.05 7.15
N ILE A 117 25.86 9.73 6.56
CA ILE A 117 25.64 8.56 5.70
C ILE A 117 25.88 8.96 4.24
N GLU A 118 26.84 8.29 3.59
CA GLU A 118 27.10 8.47 2.15
C GLU A 118 26.49 7.35 1.31
N LYS A 119 26.50 6.11 1.83
CA LYS A 119 26.04 4.92 1.12
C LYS A 119 24.84 4.29 1.80
N LYS A 120 24.11 3.45 1.06
CA LYS A 120 22.92 2.76 1.57
C LYS A 120 23.27 1.84 2.73
N GLU A 121 24.43 1.18 2.67
CA GLU A 121 24.90 0.22 3.69
C GLU A 121 25.14 0.89 5.05
N ASP A 122 25.33 2.21 5.09
CA ASP A 122 25.51 2.98 6.33
C ASP A 122 24.18 3.22 7.07
N LEU A 123 23.04 2.98 6.41
CA LEU A 123 21.72 2.97 7.06
C LEU A 123 21.53 1.73 7.95
N ILE A 124 22.36 0.69 7.80
CA ILE A 124 22.27 -0.52 8.63
C ILE A 124 22.62 -0.17 10.08
N GLY A 125 21.72 -0.52 10.99
CA GLY A 125 21.80 -0.21 12.41
C GLY A 125 21.08 1.10 12.80
N GLN A 126 20.65 1.91 11.84
CA GLN A 126 19.90 3.12 12.12
C GLN A 126 18.46 2.80 12.57
N LEU A 127 17.95 3.64 13.47
CA LEU A 127 16.61 3.52 14.00
C LEU A 127 15.59 4.22 13.12
N VAL A 128 14.47 3.55 12.91
CA VAL A 128 13.31 4.04 12.20
C VAL A 128 12.07 3.91 13.07
N VAL A 129 11.05 4.69 12.74
CA VAL A 129 9.71 4.53 13.28
C VAL A 129 8.85 3.91 12.20
N GLY A 130 8.33 2.71 12.47
CA GLY A 130 7.25 2.13 11.70
C GLY A 130 5.91 2.66 12.23
N LEU A 131 5.06 3.16 11.35
CA LEU A 131 3.73 3.66 11.72
C LEU A 131 2.69 3.14 10.73
N ALA A 132 1.67 2.49 11.26
CA ALA A 132 0.54 2.03 10.47
C ALA A 132 -0.46 3.18 10.20
N PRO A 133 -1.02 3.27 8.98
CA PRO A 133 -2.26 3.99 8.72
C PRO A 133 -3.34 3.69 9.77
N HIS A 134 -4.14 4.69 10.05
CA HIS A 134 -5.20 4.75 11.04
C HIS A 134 -4.75 4.49 12.49
N THR A 135 -3.44 4.61 12.77
CA THR A 135 -2.89 4.53 14.13
C THR A 135 -2.10 5.78 14.50
N SER A 136 -1.80 5.93 15.79
CA SER A 136 -1.03 7.05 16.33
C SER A 136 0.14 6.63 17.23
N ALA A 137 0.36 5.32 17.36
CA ALA A 137 1.47 4.73 18.10
C ALA A 137 2.47 4.18 17.08
N GLY A 138 3.60 4.86 16.93
CA GLY A 138 4.71 4.36 16.12
C GLY A 138 5.53 3.34 16.91
N THR A 139 6.08 2.35 16.23
CA THR A 139 6.98 1.36 16.86
C THR A 139 8.39 1.60 16.34
N ILE A 140 9.35 1.72 17.27
CA ILE A 140 10.77 1.88 16.89
C ILE A 140 11.29 0.55 16.38
N GLY A 141 11.89 0.57 15.20
CA GLY A 141 12.60 -0.54 14.60
C GLY A 141 14.01 -0.15 14.19
N ARG A 142 14.81 -1.15 13.79
CA ARG A 142 16.20 -0.97 13.35
C ARG A 142 16.40 -1.62 11.99
N ILE A 143 17.04 -0.91 11.07
CA ILE A 143 17.30 -1.42 9.72
C ILE A 143 18.44 -2.44 9.80
N VAL A 144 18.20 -3.65 9.28
CA VAL A 144 19.19 -4.74 9.26
C VAL A 144 19.68 -5.09 7.86
N GLY A 145 18.92 -4.75 6.82
CA GLY A 145 19.38 -4.88 5.45
C GLY A 145 18.34 -4.46 4.41
N PHE A 146 18.62 -4.76 3.15
CA PHE A 146 17.84 -4.34 2.00
C PHE A 146 17.41 -5.50 1.11
N THR A 147 16.19 -5.43 0.60
CA THR A 147 15.68 -6.38 -0.39
C THR A 147 15.28 -5.70 -1.69
N ASP A 148 15.32 -6.45 -2.78
CA ASP A 148 14.89 -6.00 -4.10
C ASP A 148 13.36 -6.00 -4.28
N THR A 149 12.62 -6.39 -3.24
CA THR A 149 11.15 -6.37 -3.21
C THR A 149 10.63 -4.99 -2.81
N LYS A 150 9.36 -4.70 -3.09
CA LYS A 150 8.67 -3.46 -2.66
C LYS A 150 8.00 -3.58 -1.30
N VAL A 151 8.42 -4.57 -0.51
CA VAL A 151 7.78 -4.99 0.72
C VAL A 151 8.75 -4.80 1.88
N VAL A 152 8.24 -4.33 3.00
CA VAL A 152 8.98 -4.25 4.25
C VAL A 152 8.80 -5.56 4.99
N TYR A 153 9.90 -6.27 5.19
CA TYR A 153 9.90 -7.48 6.00
C TYR A 153 10.25 -7.14 7.44
N ALA A 154 9.41 -7.56 8.38
CA ALA A 154 9.72 -7.48 9.80
C ALA A 154 9.14 -8.67 10.57
N HIS A 155 9.59 -8.81 11.81
CA HIS A 155 9.06 -9.83 12.71
C HIS A 155 7.53 -9.66 12.88
N PRO A 156 6.72 -10.73 12.91
CA PRO A 156 5.26 -10.64 13.09
C PRO A 156 4.83 -9.78 14.30
N TYR A 157 5.56 -9.88 15.42
CA TYR A 157 5.34 -9.00 16.58
C TYR A 157 5.48 -7.50 16.26
N PHE A 158 6.37 -7.11 15.34
CA PHE A 158 6.53 -5.73 14.90
C PHE A 158 5.34 -5.25 14.07
N HIS A 159 4.76 -6.09 13.22
CA HIS A 159 3.54 -5.75 12.48
C HIS A 159 2.32 -5.70 13.43
N ALA A 160 2.15 -6.68 14.29
CA ALA A 160 1.05 -6.71 15.25
C ALA A 160 1.11 -5.59 16.30
N ALA A 161 2.31 -5.17 16.74
CA ALA A 161 2.46 -4.01 17.61
C ALA A 161 1.94 -2.71 16.96
N LYS A 162 2.00 -2.63 15.63
CA LYS A 162 1.42 -1.54 14.84
C LYS A 162 -0.03 -1.77 14.45
N ARG A 163 -0.68 -2.81 15.00
CA ARG A 163 -2.06 -3.22 14.68
C ARG A 163 -2.25 -3.60 13.20
N ARG A 164 -1.26 -4.32 12.65
CA ARG A 164 -1.30 -4.89 11.31
C ARG A 164 -1.38 -6.40 11.34
N ASN A 165 -2.15 -6.93 10.39
CA ASN A 165 -2.41 -8.36 10.23
C ASN A 165 -1.68 -8.96 9.02
N CYS A 166 -0.96 -8.12 8.27
CA CYS A 166 -0.23 -8.48 7.06
C CYS A 166 -1.10 -9.16 5.98
N ASP A 167 -2.36 -8.72 5.83
CA ASP A 167 -3.31 -9.18 4.80
C ASP A 167 -3.26 -8.32 3.52
N GLY A 168 -2.11 -7.68 3.26
CA GLY A 168 -1.91 -6.69 2.18
C GLY A 168 -1.98 -5.24 2.67
N ASP A 169 -1.77 -5.04 3.98
CA ASP A 169 -1.68 -3.74 4.61
C ASP A 169 -0.42 -2.98 4.16
N GLU A 170 -0.50 -1.66 4.23
CA GLU A 170 0.65 -0.77 4.03
C GLU A 170 1.09 -0.19 5.37
N ASP A 171 2.41 -0.09 5.54
CA ASP A 171 3.09 0.54 6.67
C ASP A 171 3.96 1.70 6.18
N SER A 172 4.07 2.74 7.00
CA SER A 172 4.98 3.86 6.74
C SER A 172 6.25 3.73 7.56
N ILE A 173 7.39 4.02 6.94
CA ILE A 173 8.71 4.09 7.59
C ILE A 173 9.21 5.53 7.54
N MET A 174 9.70 6.01 8.67
CA MET A 174 10.39 7.30 8.80
C MET A 174 11.64 7.16 9.66
N LEU A 175 12.67 7.97 9.41
CA LEU A 175 13.86 7.99 10.28
C LEU A 175 13.47 8.52 11.68
N LEU A 176 14.02 7.91 12.73
CA LEU A 176 13.69 8.32 14.11
C LEU A 176 14.00 9.79 14.36
N MET A 177 15.16 10.28 13.91
CA MET A 177 15.56 11.67 14.15
C MET A 177 14.66 12.67 13.39
N ASP A 178 14.17 12.30 12.21
CA ASP A 178 13.19 13.12 11.48
C ASP A 178 11.88 13.25 12.27
N ALA A 179 11.37 12.13 12.78
CA ALA A 179 10.17 12.12 13.61
C ALA A 179 10.34 12.95 14.90
N LEU A 180 11.55 13.09 15.44
CA LEU A 180 11.80 13.88 16.65
C LEU A 180 11.95 15.38 16.36
N LEU A 181 12.64 15.76 15.28
CA LEU A 181 12.91 17.17 14.96
C LEU A 181 11.76 17.86 14.23
N ASN A 182 11.08 17.13 13.35
CA ASN A 182 10.17 17.72 12.36
C ASN A 182 8.69 17.52 12.70
N PHE A 183 8.37 16.56 13.56
CA PHE A 183 7.00 16.36 14.02
C PHE A 183 6.56 17.50 14.96
N SER A 184 5.33 17.98 14.75
CA SER A 184 4.68 18.86 15.72
C SER A 184 3.17 18.69 15.70
N LYS A 185 2.56 18.61 16.89
CA LYS A 185 1.09 18.59 17.04
C LYS A 185 0.43 19.84 16.47
N TYR A 186 1.15 20.97 16.41
CA TYR A 186 0.64 22.22 15.84
C TYR A 186 0.44 22.17 14.31
N TYR A 187 1.04 21.19 13.63
CA TYR A 187 0.84 20.95 12.20
C TYR A 187 -0.36 20.04 11.91
N LEU A 188 -0.84 19.28 12.90
CA LEU A 188 -1.92 18.34 12.69
C LEU A 188 -3.25 19.05 12.37
N PRO A 189 -4.03 18.51 11.43
CA PRO A 189 -5.35 19.05 11.09
C PRO A 189 -6.33 18.85 12.26
N GLN A 190 -7.26 19.80 12.42
CA GLN A 190 -8.21 19.83 13.55
C GLN A 190 -9.23 18.67 13.52
N LYS A 191 -9.50 18.09 12.34
CA LYS A 191 -10.48 16.99 12.21
C LYS A 191 -9.87 15.67 12.68
N ARG A 192 -10.60 14.91 13.50
CA ARG A 192 -10.20 13.61 14.08
C ARG A 192 -9.46 12.68 13.11
N GLY A 193 -9.93 12.58 11.87
CA GLY A 193 -9.34 11.70 10.85
C GLY A 193 -7.93 12.07 10.39
N GLY A 194 -7.41 13.25 10.71
CA GLY A 194 -6.03 13.62 10.37
C GLY A 194 -5.08 13.75 11.56
N GLN A 195 -5.54 13.49 12.79
CA GLN A 195 -4.67 13.21 13.93
C GLN A 195 -4.24 11.74 13.97
N MET A 196 -5.08 10.87 13.41
CA MET A 196 -4.70 9.51 13.05
C MET A 196 -3.68 9.58 11.90
N ASP A 197 -2.74 8.65 11.85
CA ASP A 197 -1.58 8.64 10.94
C ASP A 197 -0.49 9.62 11.38
N ALA A 198 -0.25 9.83 12.67
CA ALA A 198 0.90 10.60 13.16
C ALA A 198 1.51 9.96 14.40
N PRO A 199 2.85 9.96 14.57
CA PRO A 199 3.51 9.29 15.69
C PRO A 199 3.35 10.08 16.99
N LEU A 200 2.14 10.07 17.58
CA LEU A 200 1.85 10.76 18.84
C LEU A 200 2.57 10.13 20.03
N VAL A 201 2.80 8.82 19.97
CA VAL A 201 3.51 8.02 20.97
C VAL A 201 4.44 7.05 20.24
N LEU A 202 5.62 6.79 20.81
CA LEU A 202 6.59 5.84 20.29
C LEU A 202 6.78 4.66 21.26
N THR A 203 6.54 3.45 20.77
CA THR A 203 6.80 2.21 21.49
C THR A 203 8.25 1.82 21.30
N THR A 204 9.01 1.79 22.39
CA THR A 204 10.45 1.48 22.38
C THR A 204 10.74 -0.01 22.50
N ARG A 205 9.87 -0.78 23.15
CA ARG A 205 9.99 -2.23 23.37
C ARG A 205 8.66 -2.91 23.10
N ILE A 206 8.72 -4.03 22.40
CA ILE A 206 7.52 -4.83 22.09
C ILE A 206 7.34 -5.90 23.17
N ASP A 207 6.18 -5.91 23.81
CA ASP A 207 5.72 -7.02 24.64
C ASP A 207 4.69 -7.85 23.87
N PRO A 208 5.01 -9.10 23.50
CA PRO A 208 4.09 -10.00 22.79
C PRO A 208 2.76 -10.27 23.53
N ARG A 209 2.64 -9.93 24.82
CA ARG A 209 1.38 -10.01 25.56
C ARG A 209 0.41 -8.87 25.21
N GLU A 210 0.93 -7.72 24.79
CA GLU A 210 0.15 -6.50 24.52
C GLU A 210 -0.16 -6.32 23.02
N VAL A 211 0.52 -7.06 22.15
CA VAL A 211 0.26 -7.04 20.70
C VAL A 211 -1.04 -7.78 20.35
N ASP A 212 -1.45 -7.64 19.09
CA ASP A 212 -2.66 -8.29 18.59
C ASP A 212 -2.65 -9.82 18.77
N LYS A 213 -3.84 -10.37 19.01
CA LYS A 213 -4.06 -11.81 19.26
C LYS A 213 -3.84 -12.67 18.04
N GLU A 214 -3.85 -12.10 16.84
CA GLU A 214 -3.61 -12.87 15.62
C GLU A 214 -2.25 -13.56 15.65
N VAL A 215 -1.22 -12.86 16.13
CA VAL A 215 0.13 -13.45 16.24
C VAL A 215 0.20 -14.54 17.30
N HIS A 216 -0.69 -14.53 18.31
CA HIS A 216 -0.76 -15.59 19.31
C HIS A 216 -1.11 -16.95 18.68
N ASN A 217 -1.79 -16.94 17.53
CA ASN A 217 -2.18 -18.14 16.79
C ASN A 217 -1.09 -18.68 15.84
N MET A 218 0.06 -18.01 15.73
CA MET A 218 1.13 -18.44 14.83
C MET A 218 1.74 -19.77 15.32
N ASP A 219 1.80 -20.76 14.44
CA ASP A 219 2.45 -22.04 14.69
C ASP A 219 3.98 -21.88 14.61
N ILE A 220 4.70 -22.35 15.63
CA ILE A 220 6.15 -22.12 15.80
C ILE A 220 6.97 -23.41 15.75
N THR A 221 6.37 -24.50 15.28
CA THR A 221 7.01 -25.82 15.16
C THR A 221 7.82 -25.96 13.88
N GLU A 222 8.96 -26.66 13.95
CA GLU A 222 9.79 -26.99 12.77
C GLU A 222 9.08 -27.96 11.81
N ARG A 223 8.29 -28.89 12.34
CA ARG A 223 7.50 -29.83 11.54
C ARG A 223 6.20 -30.13 12.25
N TYR A 224 5.10 -30.19 11.49
CA TYR A 224 3.84 -30.64 12.04
C TYR A 224 3.91 -32.13 12.44
N PRO A 225 3.32 -32.50 13.58
CA PRO A 225 3.33 -33.88 14.07
C PRO A 225 2.43 -34.78 13.19
N LEU A 226 2.65 -36.10 13.22
CA LEU A 226 1.88 -37.05 12.40
C LEU A 226 0.38 -36.98 12.72
N GLU A 227 0.06 -36.82 14.00
CA GLU A 227 -1.29 -36.70 14.54
C GLU A 227 -2.06 -35.55 13.90
N PHE A 228 -1.38 -34.45 13.53
CA PHE A 228 -1.99 -33.36 12.79
C PHE A 228 -2.50 -33.83 11.43
N TYR A 229 -1.66 -34.50 10.64
CA TYR A 229 -2.05 -34.97 9.32
C TYR A 229 -3.17 -36.01 9.39
N GLU A 230 -3.14 -36.93 10.35
CA GLU A 230 -4.22 -37.91 10.54
C GLU A 230 -5.55 -37.26 10.98
N ALA A 231 -5.49 -36.21 11.79
CA ALA A 231 -6.65 -35.45 12.20
C ALA A 231 -7.31 -34.70 11.03
N THR A 232 -6.52 -34.20 10.07
CA THR A 232 -7.08 -33.52 8.88
C THR A 232 -7.96 -34.44 8.04
N LEU A 233 -7.65 -35.75 7.98
CA LEU A 233 -8.46 -36.75 7.27
C LEU A 233 -9.84 -36.96 7.92
N LYS A 234 -9.95 -36.67 9.22
CA LYS A 234 -11.19 -36.78 10.00
C LYS A 234 -11.97 -35.47 10.07
N TYR A 235 -11.48 -34.40 9.42
CA TYR A 235 -12.07 -33.05 9.47
C TYR A 235 -12.27 -32.52 10.90
N ILE A 236 -11.34 -32.85 11.80
CA ILE A 236 -11.37 -32.40 13.20
C ILE A 236 -11.23 -30.87 13.26
N HIS A 237 -11.95 -30.24 14.19
CA HIS A 237 -11.90 -28.79 14.37
C HIS A 237 -10.50 -28.34 14.88
N PRO A 238 -9.91 -27.25 14.36
CA PRO A 238 -8.53 -26.84 14.68
C PRO A 238 -8.25 -26.45 16.14
N LYS A 239 -9.30 -26.35 16.97
CA LYS A 239 -9.18 -26.11 18.43
C LYS A 239 -8.91 -27.38 19.24
N GLU A 240 -9.27 -28.54 18.69
CA GLU A 240 -9.10 -29.82 19.39
C GLU A 240 -7.66 -30.32 19.30
N LEU A 241 -6.90 -29.83 18.32
CA LEU A 241 -5.52 -30.23 18.09
C LEU A 241 -4.55 -29.24 18.73
N LYS A 242 -3.57 -29.77 19.47
CA LYS A 242 -2.57 -28.98 20.17
C LYS A 242 -1.27 -28.95 19.36
N ILE A 243 -1.08 -27.87 18.61
CA ILE A 243 0.21 -27.49 18.01
C ILE A 243 0.85 -26.43 18.90
N GLU A 244 2.18 -26.39 18.94
CA GLU A 244 2.88 -25.32 19.64
C GLU A 244 2.68 -23.99 18.93
N ARG A 245 2.07 -23.04 19.65
CA ARG A 245 1.79 -21.68 19.20
C ARG A 245 2.52 -20.66 20.05
N VAL A 246 2.60 -19.43 19.56
CA VAL A 246 3.11 -18.28 20.33
C VAL A 246 2.39 -18.13 21.67
N GLU A 247 1.07 -18.32 21.71
CA GLU A 247 0.27 -18.23 22.94
C GLU A 247 0.83 -19.10 24.08
N ASN A 248 1.32 -20.30 23.75
CA ASN A 248 1.83 -21.26 24.73
C ASN A 248 3.15 -20.81 25.38
N ARG A 249 3.89 -19.89 24.75
CA ARG A 249 5.16 -19.37 25.28
C ARG A 249 4.98 -18.07 26.05
N LEU A 250 3.83 -17.39 25.95
CA LEU A 250 3.61 -16.07 26.57
C LEU A 250 3.96 -16.06 28.07
N GLY A 251 4.71 -15.04 28.49
CA GLY A 251 5.20 -14.91 29.87
C GLY A 251 6.54 -15.61 30.15
N THR A 252 7.13 -16.28 29.15
CA THR A 252 8.50 -16.81 29.22
C THR A 252 9.46 -15.97 28.38
N ASP A 253 10.76 -16.02 28.68
CA ASP A 253 11.78 -15.32 27.87
C ASP A 253 11.93 -15.90 26.46
N ARG A 254 11.52 -17.17 26.27
CA ARG A 254 11.55 -17.89 24.99
C ARG A 254 10.50 -17.41 23.98
N VAL A 255 9.72 -16.38 24.28
CA VAL A 255 8.79 -15.80 23.31
C VAL A 255 9.54 -15.02 22.24
N TYR A 256 10.70 -14.47 22.58
CA TYR A 256 11.53 -13.62 21.71
C TYR A 256 12.55 -14.39 20.87
N SER A 257 12.68 -15.71 21.09
CA SER A 257 13.74 -16.53 20.50
C SER A 257 13.25 -17.96 20.27
N ASP A 258 13.95 -18.71 19.43
CA ASP A 258 13.67 -20.12 19.13
C ASP A 258 12.30 -20.34 18.45
N ILE A 259 11.86 -19.36 17.66
CA ILE A 259 10.74 -19.56 16.73
C ILE A 259 11.25 -20.44 15.58
N LYS A 260 10.46 -21.41 15.12
CA LYS A 260 10.82 -22.25 13.96
C LYS A 260 9.87 -22.02 12.80
N PHE A 261 10.20 -22.62 11.66
CA PHE A 261 9.42 -22.59 10.43
C PHE A 261 9.45 -23.97 9.77
N THR A 262 8.46 -24.26 8.92
CA THR A 262 8.30 -25.59 8.32
C THR A 262 8.93 -25.74 6.93
N HIS A 263 8.95 -24.67 6.14
CA HIS A 263 9.41 -24.70 4.76
C HIS A 263 10.52 -23.68 4.54
N HIS A 264 11.60 -24.12 3.91
CA HIS A 264 12.71 -23.27 3.54
C HIS A 264 12.49 -22.63 2.17
N THR A 265 12.82 -21.35 2.03
CA THR A 265 12.85 -20.62 0.75
C THR A 265 14.29 -20.38 0.31
N SER A 266 14.58 -20.48 -0.99
CA SER A 266 15.95 -20.23 -1.47
C SER A 266 16.36 -18.76 -1.38
N ASP A 267 15.41 -17.86 -1.64
CA ASP A 267 15.58 -16.41 -1.61
C ASP A 267 14.20 -15.75 -1.44
N ILE A 268 14.05 -14.92 -0.40
CA ILE A 268 12.84 -14.14 -0.10
C ILE A 268 12.47 -13.12 -1.19
N SER A 269 13.41 -12.78 -2.07
CA SER A 269 13.23 -11.84 -3.17
C SER A 269 13.07 -12.50 -4.53
N ASN A 270 13.10 -13.84 -4.59
CA ASN A 270 12.99 -14.59 -5.83
C ASN A 270 11.56 -14.57 -6.37
N GLY A 271 11.27 -13.63 -7.26
CA GLY A 271 9.99 -13.48 -7.90
C GLY A 271 9.89 -12.23 -8.79
N PRO A 272 8.75 -12.04 -9.46
CA PRO A 272 8.52 -10.82 -10.23
C PRO A 272 8.45 -9.60 -9.29
N LYS A 273 9.40 -8.66 -9.45
CA LYS A 273 9.56 -7.48 -8.57
C LYS A 273 8.40 -6.47 -8.65
N ALA A 274 7.62 -6.51 -9.72
CA ALA A 274 6.47 -5.64 -9.92
C ALA A 274 5.30 -6.43 -10.50
N SER A 275 4.09 -6.08 -10.08
CA SER A 275 2.87 -6.67 -10.63
C SER A 275 2.63 -6.15 -12.04
N SER A 276 2.19 -7.05 -12.93
CA SER A 276 1.77 -6.69 -14.30
C SER A 276 0.67 -5.62 -14.31
N TYR A 277 -0.14 -5.56 -13.26
CA TYR A 277 -1.18 -4.54 -13.10
C TYR A 277 -0.64 -3.11 -13.09
N THR A 278 0.55 -2.89 -12.51
CA THR A 278 1.17 -1.56 -12.44
C THR A 278 1.86 -1.15 -13.73
N THR A 279 2.29 -2.12 -14.55
CA THR A 279 2.95 -1.85 -15.83
C THR A 279 1.97 -1.55 -16.97
N LEU A 280 0.71 -1.94 -16.82
CA LEU A 280 -0.33 -1.71 -17.83
C LEU A 280 -0.97 -0.33 -17.65
N ASN A 281 -0.95 0.49 -18.70
CA ASN A 281 -1.42 1.87 -18.65
C ASN A 281 -2.94 2.00 -18.82
N SER A 282 -3.55 1.21 -19.71
CA SER A 282 -4.98 1.32 -20.01
C SER A 282 -5.81 0.29 -19.25
N MET A 283 -7.04 0.67 -18.90
CA MET A 283 -8.00 -0.24 -18.26
C MET A 283 -8.42 -1.39 -19.19
N GLU A 284 -8.46 -1.13 -20.49
CA GLU A 284 -8.77 -2.12 -21.52
C GLU A 284 -7.69 -3.21 -21.54
N ASP A 285 -6.41 -2.82 -21.52
CA ASP A 285 -5.29 -3.78 -21.47
C ASP A 285 -5.29 -4.59 -20.17
N LYS A 286 -5.63 -3.96 -19.04
CA LYS A 286 -5.75 -4.64 -17.74
C LYS A 286 -6.82 -5.72 -17.77
N LEU A 287 -7.97 -5.42 -18.35
CA LEU A 287 -9.08 -6.37 -18.47
C LEU A 287 -8.79 -7.48 -19.47
N MET A 288 -8.23 -7.15 -20.63
CA MET A 288 -7.82 -8.16 -21.60
C MET A 288 -6.78 -9.11 -20.99
N SER A 289 -5.80 -8.57 -20.26
CA SER A 289 -4.82 -9.39 -19.53
C SER A 289 -5.47 -10.27 -18.47
N GLN A 290 -6.46 -9.75 -17.72
CA GLN A 290 -7.23 -10.55 -16.76
C GLN A 290 -7.96 -11.71 -17.45
N PHE A 291 -8.60 -11.47 -18.59
CA PHE A 291 -9.28 -12.52 -19.36
C PHE A 291 -8.31 -13.53 -19.98
N ASP A 292 -7.14 -13.09 -20.44
CA ASP A 292 -6.12 -13.97 -20.98
C ASP A 292 -5.55 -14.91 -19.91
N VAL A 293 -5.45 -14.44 -18.67
CA VAL A 293 -5.11 -15.29 -17.52
C VAL A 293 -6.25 -16.27 -17.22
N ALA A 294 -7.51 -15.81 -17.23
CA ALA A 294 -8.67 -16.70 -17.01
C ALA A 294 -8.70 -17.86 -18.02
N LYS A 295 -8.46 -17.60 -19.30
CA LYS A 295 -8.39 -18.63 -20.36
C LYS A 295 -7.27 -19.66 -20.16
N LYS A 296 -6.19 -19.29 -19.47
CA LYS A 296 -5.05 -20.18 -19.21
C LYS A 296 -5.27 -21.06 -17.98
N ILE A 297 -6.13 -20.65 -17.05
CA ILE A 297 -6.28 -21.31 -15.74
C ILE A 297 -7.49 -22.24 -15.77
N ARG A 298 -7.25 -23.55 -15.58
CA ARG A 298 -8.32 -24.57 -15.51
C ARG A 298 -9.34 -24.35 -14.39
N ALA A 299 -8.93 -23.73 -13.29
CA ALA A 299 -9.77 -23.49 -12.11
C ALA A 299 -10.75 -22.32 -12.28
N VAL A 300 -10.65 -21.53 -13.36
CA VAL A 300 -11.43 -20.31 -13.57
C VAL A 300 -12.27 -20.47 -14.82
N ASP A 301 -13.58 -20.22 -14.71
CA ASP A 301 -14.47 -20.14 -15.88
C ASP A 301 -14.46 -18.71 -16.42
N GLU A 302 -13.97 -18.53 -17.64
CA GLU A 302 -13.88 -17.23 -18.30
C GLU A 302 -15.25 -16.55 -18.46
N ASN A 303 -16.32 -17.34 -18.61
CA ASN A 303 -17.68 -16.82 -18.80
C ASN A 303 -18.25 -16.29 -17.47
N ASP A 304 -18.00 -16.98 -16.36
CA ASP A 304 -18.39 -16.50 -15.02
C ASP A 304 -17.62 -15.23 -14.65
N VAL A 305 -16.32 -15.18 -14.95
CA VAL A 305 -15.52 -13.96 -14.74
C VAL A 305 -16.07 -12.79 -15.55
N ALA A 306 -16.37 -13.00 -16.83
CA ALA A 306 -16.97 -11.97 -17.68
C ALA A 306 -18.31 -11.47 -17.10
N GLU A 307 -19.17 -12.39 -16.66
CA GLU A 307 -20.46 -12.03 -16.06
C GLU A 307 -20.29 -11.22 -14.77
N ARG A 308 -19.36 -11.62 -13.88
CA ARG A 308 -19.11 -10.92 -12.62
C ARG A 308 -18.54 -9.52 -12.84
N VAL A 309 -17.62 -9.35 -13.79
CA VAL A 309 -17.05 -8.04 -14.14
C VAL A 309 -18.14 -7.10 -14.66
N LEU A 310 -19.00 -7.59 -15.56
CA LEU A 310 -20.10 -6.80 -16.10
C LEU A 310 -21.10 -6.37 -15.01
N LYS A 311 -21.52 -7.31 -14.14
CA LYS A 311 -22.53 -7.04 -13.11
C LYS A 311 -22.03 -6.17 -11.97
N THR A 312 -20.79 -6.37 -11.52
CA THR A 312 -20.29 -5.74 -10.30
C THR A 312 -19.68 -4.37 -10.58
N HIS A 313 -19.06 -4.18 -11.75
CA HIS A 313 -18.36 -2.95 -12.08
C HIS A 313 -19.06 -2.16 -13.19
N PHE A 314 -19.22 -2.75 -14.38
CA PHE A 314 -19.57 -1.97 -15.57
C PHE A 314 -21.03 -1.51 -15.61
N ILE A 315 -21.99 -2.39 -15.36
CA ILE A 315 -23.41 -2.04 -15.38
C ILE A 315 -23.74 -0.98 -14.32
N PRO A 316 -23.27 -1.12 -13.06
CA PRO A 316 -23.42 -0.07 -12.05
C PRO A 316 -22.80 1.27 -12.47
N ASP A 317 -21.59 1.26 -13.02
CA ASP A 317 -20.90 2.47 -13.45
C ASP A 317 -21.61 3.16 -14.63
N ILE A 318 -22.02 2.40 -15.65
CA ILE A 318 -22.74 2.95 -16.81
C ILE A 318 -24.06 3.58 -16.36
N LYS A 319 -24.89 2.84 -15.61
CA LYS A 319 -26.18 3.36 -15.12
C LYS A 319 -26.00 4.56 -14.17
N GLY A 320 -24.99 4.50 -13.30
CA GLY A 320 -24.63 5.59 -12.40
C GLY A 320 -24.22 6.85 -13.14
N ASN A 321 -23.39 6.71 -14.17
CA ASN A 321 -22.93 7.82 -14.99
C ASN A 321 -24.04 8.41 -15.86
N ILE A 322 -24.92 7.60 -16.45
CA ILE A 322 -26.11 8.09 -17.20
C ILE A 322 -27.01 8.92 -16.29
N ARG A 323 -27.36 8.38 -15.11
CA ARG A 323 -28.18 9.10 -14.12
C ARG A 323 -27.52 10.39 -13.65
N SER A 324 -26.21 10.37 -13.42
CA SER A 324 -25.43 11.55 -13.01
C SER A 324 -25.38 12.59 -14.12
N TYR A 325 -25.20 12.17 -15.37
CA TYR A 325 -25.19 13.05 -16.54
C TYR A 325 -26.52 13.79 -16.72
N ALA A 326 -27.65 13.12 -16.51
CA ALA A 326 -28.97 13.74 -16.59
C ALA A 326 -29.25 14.77 -15.47
N LYS A 327 -28.63 14.60 -14.29
CA LYS A 327 -28.83 15.46 -13.10
C LYS A 327 -27.70 16.45 -12.84
N GLN A 328 -26.69 16.49 -13.71
CA GLN A 328 -25.44 17.18 -13.41
C GLN A 328 -25.58 18.70 -13.29
N SER A 329 -24.72 19.30 -12.48
CA SER A 329 -24.46 20.74 -12.44
C SER A 329 -23.43 21.15 -13.49
N VAL A 330 -23.38 22.42 -13.84
CA VAL A 330 -22.32 22.98 -14.70
C VAL A 330 -21.33 23.79 -13.88
N ARG A 331 -20.03 23.64 -14.16
CA ARG A 331 -18.96 24.32 -13.44
C ARG A 331 -18.24 25.30 -14.37
N CYS A 332 -17.88 26.46 -13.84
CA CYS A 332 -16.96 27.35 -14.52
C CYS A 332 -15.50 26.94 -14.26
N THR A 333 -14.69 26.84 -15.31
CA THR A 333 -13.27 26.44 -15.20
C THR A 333 -12.39 27.48 -14.52
N LYS A 334 -12.77 28.77 -14.56
CA LYS A 334 -11.96 29.86 -13.98
C LYS A 334 -12.27 30.15 -12.52
N CYS A 335 -13.56 30.30 -12.18
CA CYS A 335 -13.99 30.67 -10.83
C CYS A 335 -14.52 29.51 -9.98
N ASN A 336 -14.53 28.29 -10.53
CA ASN A 336 -15.05 27.08 -9.87
C ASN A 336 -16.48 27.15 -9.32
N THR A 337 -17.23 28.20 -9.67
CA THR A 337 -18.63 28.33 -9.27
C THR A 337 -19.45 27.28 -10.02
N THR A 338 -20.24 26.52 -9.26
CA THR A 338 -21.15 25.49 -9.76
C THR A 338 -22.56 26.04 -9.86
N PHE A 339 -23.19 25.85 -11.01
CA PHE A 339 -24.59 26.23 -11.25
C PHE A 339 -25.42 24.98 -11.46
N ARG A 340 -26.58 24.90 -10.81
CA ARG A 340 -27.53 23.79 -10.98
C ARG A 340 -28.07 23.71 -12.43
N ARG A 341 -28.17 24.84 -13.10
CA ARG A 341 -28.62 24.96 -14.50
C ARG A 341 -27.70 25.92 -15.26
N VAL A 342 -27.60 25.74 -16.58
CA VAL A 342 -26.87 26.66 -17.44
C VAL A 342 -27.58 28.02 -17.43
N PRO A 343 -26.90 29.14 -17.08
CA PRO A 343 -27.45 30.48 -17.22
C PRO A 343 -27.83 30.75 -18.68
N LEU A 344 -28.91 31.51 -18.91
CA LEU A 344 -29.41 31.82 -20.26
C LEU A 344 -28.37 32.51 -21.14
N SER A 345 -27.41 33.24 -20.55
CA SER A 345 -26.29 33.86 -21.26
C SER A 345 -25.27 32.85 -21.80
N GLY A 346 -25.36 31.57 -21.44
CA GLY A 346 -24.40 30.51 -21.80
C GLY A 346 -23.01 30.68 -21.17
N LYS A 347 -22.81 31.71 -20.35
CA LYS A 347 -21.54 32.09 -19.73
C LYS A 347 -21.67 32.14 -18.22
N CYS A 348 -20.54 32.02 -17.52
CA CYS A 348 -20.50 32.18 -16.08
C CYS A 348 -20.95 33.59 -15.67
N SER A 349 -21.89 33.70 -14.72
CA SER A 349 -22.39 34.98 -14.22
C SER A 349 -21.34 35.84 -13.50
N LYS A 350 -20.26 35.23 -12.97
CA LYS A 350 -19.21 35.94 -12.23
C LYS A 350 -18.02 36.38 -13.09
N CYS A 351 -17.61 35.56 -14.06
CA CYS A 351 -16.36 35.79 -14.79
C CYS A 351 -16.50 35.66 -16.32
N SER A 352 -17.73 35.53 -16.82
CA SER A 352 -18.06 35.44 -18.25
C SER A 352 -17.36 34.31 -19.03
N ASN A 353 -16.72 33.37 -18.33
CA ASN A 353 -16.02 32.24 -18.94
C ASN A 353 -16.99 31.10 -19.31
N LYS A 354 -16.52 30.20 -20.18
CA LYS A 354 -17.27 29.01 -20.61
C LYS A 354 -17.57 28.09 -19.44
N LEU A 355 -18.77 27.51 -19.46
CA LEU A 355 -19.21 26.50 -18.52
C LEU A 355 -18.97 25.11 -19.12
N VAL A 356 -18.54 24.18 -18.27
CA VAL A 356 -18.24 22.80 -18.65
C VAL A 356 -19.12 21.87 -17.82
N LEU A 357 -19.57 20.80 -18.46
CA LEU A 357 -20.30 19.70 -17.82
C LEU A 357 -19.37 18.95 -16.87
N THR A 358 -19.85 18.55 -15.69
CA THR A 358 -19.05 17.78 -14.74
C THR A 358 -18.85 16.33 -15.18
N VAL A 359 -19.82 15.77 -15.90
CA VAL A 359 -19.75 14.43 -16.51
C VAL A 359 -19.78 14.58 -18.02
N THR A 360 -18.77 14.06 -18.70
CA THR A 360 -18.64 14.15 -20.16
C THR A 360 -19.24 12.92 -20.85
N LYS A 361 -19.76 13.10 -22.07
CA LYS A 361 -20.28 12.02 -22.91
C LYS A 361 -19.26 10.87 -23.08
N GLY A 362 -17.99 11.22 -23.34
CA GLY A 362 -16.92 10.23 -23.57
C GLY A 362 -16.66 9.32 -22.37
N SER A 363 -16.90 9.78 -21.14
CA SER A 363 -16.76 8.93 -19.94
C SER A 363 -17.77 7.78 -19.91
N ILE A 364 -18.97 7.99 -20.47
CA ILE A 364 -20.04 6.98 -20.52
C ILE A 364 -19.79 6.00 -21.67
N GLU A 365 -19.42 6.52 -22.85
CA GLU A 365 -19.23 5.70 -24.05
C GLU A 365 -18.05 4.72 -23.95
N LYS A 366 -17.00 5.05 -23.20
CA LYS A 366 -15.82 4.20 -23.06
C LYS A 366 -16.18 2.83 -22.47
N TYR A 367 -16.89 2.81 -21.35
CA TYR A 367 -17.29 1.57 -20.67
C TYR A 367 -18.32 0.77 -21.45
N LEU A 368 -19.20 1.46 -22.18
CA LEU A 368 -20.23 0.80 -22.98
C LEU A 368 -19.62 -0.03 -24.12
N LYS A 369 -18.67 0.54 -24.87
CA LYS A 369 -18.02 -0.18 -25.98
C LYS A 369 -17.35 -1.45 -25.49
N LEU A 370 -16.60 -1.35 -24.39
CA LEU A 370 -15.93 -2.49 -23.78
C LEU A 370 -16.92 -3.55 -23.27
N SER A 371 -18.07 -3.13 -22.73
CA SER A 371 -19.13 -4.05 -22.27
C SER A 371 -19.74 -4.83 -23.44
N LEU A 372 -19.98 -4.18 -24.57
CA LEU A 372 -20.48 -4.82 -25.79
C LEU A 372 -19.46 -5.83 -26.34
N ASP A 373 -18.17 -5.49 -26.34
CA ASP A 373 -17.11 -6.40 -26.75
C ASP A 373 -17.03 -7.65 -25.86
N ILE A 374 -17.29 -7.52 -24.56
CA ILE A 374 -17.31 -8.66 -23.64
C ILE A 374 -18.53 -9.56 -23.91
N VAL A 375 -19.72 -8.97 -24.08
CA VAL A 375 -20.96 -9.71 -24.36
C VAL A 375 -20.90 -10.48 -25.68
N THR A 376 -20.20 -9.96 -26.68
CA THR A 376 -20.04 -10.63 -27.99
C THR A 376 -19.01 -11.77 -27.95
N LYS A 377 -17.97 -11.64 -27.13
CA LYS A 377 -16.87 -12.61 -27.04
C LYS A 377 -17.12 -13.76 -26.06
N TYR A 378 -17.87 -13.51 -24.99
CA TYR A 378 -18.09 -14.48 -23.91
C TYR A 378 -19.57 -14.85 -23.78
N LYS A 379 -19.81 -16.07 -23.30
CA LYS A 379 -21.17 -16.57 -23.10
C LYS A 379 -21.74 -16.06 -21.78
N VAL A 380 -22.30 -14.85 -21.82
CA VAL A 380 -22.95 -14.22 -20.66
C VAL A 380 -24.44 -14.56 -20.61
N LYS A 381 -25.05 -14.58 -19.42
CA LYS A 381 -26.50 -14.72 -19.25
C LYS A 381 -27.27 -13.67 -20.04
N GLU A 382 -28.37 -14.09 -20.64
CA GLU A 382 -29.21 -13.26 -21.51
C GLU A 382 -29.69 -11.97 -20.84
N TYR A 383 -30.04 -12.02 -19.55
CA TYR A 383 -30.42 -10.84 -18.78
C TYR A 383 -29.35 -9.74 -18.80
N THR A 384 -28.08 -10.11 -18.55
CA THR A 384 -26.96 -9.15 -18.55
C THR A 384 -26.76 -8.54 -19.93
N CYS A 385 -26.92 -9.35 -20.99
CA CYS A 385 -26.86 -8.88 -22.37
C CYS A 385 -27.97 -7.86 -22.67
N GLN A 386 -29.20 -8.15 -22.23
CA GLN A 386 -30.34 -7.25 -22.39
C GLN A 386 -30.13 -5.93 -21.63
N GLU A 387 -29.57 -5.97 -20.41
CA GLU A 387 -29.28 -4.76 -19.65
C GLU A 387 -28.27 -3.83 -20.34
N ILE A 388 -27.22 -4.40 -20.94
CA ILE A 388 -26.20 -3.62 -21.67
C ILE A 388 -26.79 -3.05 -22.96
N ASN A 389 -27.59 -3.83 -23.70
CA ASN A 389 -28.28 -3.36 -24.90
C ASN A 389 -29.29 -2.24 -24.60
N LEU A 390 -29.97 -2.33 -23.46
CA LEU A 390 -30.87 -1.28 -22.99
C LEU A 390 -30.09 -0.01 -22.63
N ALA A 391 -28.95 -0.14 -21.97
CA ALA A 391 -28.07 0.99 -21.68
C ALA A 391 -27.51 1.66 -22.95
N ASP A 392 -27.13 0.87 -23.97
CA ASP A 392 -26.70 1.38 -25.28
C ASP A 392 -27.82 2.17 -25.97
N SER A 393 -29.04 1.62 -25.96
CA SER A 393 -30.22 2.29 -26.52
C SER A 393 -30.52 3.61 -25.80
N GLU A 394 -30.45 3.63 -24.47
CA GLU A 394 -30.65 4.83 -23.65
C GLU A 394 -29.60 5.92 -23.96
N ILE A 395 -28.33 5.55 -24.11
CA ILE A 395 -27.25 6.47 -24.49
C ILE A 395 -27.51 7.04 -25.89
N LYS A 396 -27.81 6.18 -26.88
CA LYS A 396 -28.14 6.63 -28.25
C LYS A 396 -29.34 7.58 -28.29
N MET A 397 -30.36 7.34 -27.47
CA MET A 397 -31.51 8.23 -27.33
C MET A 397 -31.16 9.57 -26.68
N ASN A 398 -30.38 9.55 -25.59
CA ASN A 398 -30.00 10.77 -24.87
C ASN A 398 -29.03 11.65 -25.66
N PHE A 399 -28.18 11.05 -26.50
CA PHE A 399 -27.13 11.75 -27.25
C PHE A 399 -27.41 11.84 -28.76
N ARG A 400 -28.67 11.80 -29.19
CA ARG A 400 -29.04 11.94 -30.61
C ARG A 400 -28.32 13.15 -31.21
N GLU A 401 -27.47 12.90 -32.21
CA GLU A 401 -26.99 13.98 -33.06
C GLU A 401 -28.21 14.61 -33.73
N LYS A 402 -28.24 15.95 -33.84
CA LYS A 402 -29.20 16.62 -34.72
C LYS A 402 -29.07 15.93 -36.08
N HIS A 403 -30.16 15.33 -36.55
CA HIS A 403 -30.22 14.54 -37.79
C HIS A 403 -29.23 15.08 -38.83
N LYS A 404 -28.14 14.32 -39.09
CA LYS A 404 -27.41 14.50 -40.34
C LYS A 404 -28.40 14.15 -41.45
N GLN A 405 -28.47 15.01 -42.46
CA GLN A 405 -29.31 14.77 -43.62
C GLN A 405 -28.84 13.47 -44.28
N LEU A 406 -29.63 12.41 -44.14
CA LEU A 406 -29.37 11.11 -44.76
C LEU A 406 -29.53 11.29 -46.27
N SER A 407 -28.60 10.77 -47.06
CA SER A 407 -28.75 10.74 -48.51
C SER A 407 -29.74 9.64 -48.88
N VAL A 408 -30.56 9.88 -49.91
CA VAL A 408 -31.60 8.96 -50.39
C VAL A 408 -31.06 7.55 -50.72
N SER A 409 -29.76 7.43 -50.97
CA SER A 409 -29.06 6.17 -51.21
C SER A 409 -29.00 5.20 -50.02
N GLU A 410 -29.20 5.67 -48.78
CA GLU A 410 -29.21 4.79 -47.59
C GLU A 410 -30.58 4.13 -47.35
N PHE A 411 -31.60 4.48 -48.15
CA PHE A 411 -32.95 3.93 -48.08
C PHE A 411 -33.33 2.99 -49.23
N CYS A 412 -32.47 2.83 -50.25
CA CYS A 412 -32.68 1.94 -51.39
C CYS A 412 -31.95 0.61 -51.21
#